data_AF-W7PQV0-F1
#
_entry.id   AF-W7PQV0-F1
#
_cell.length_a   1.000
_cell.length_b   1.000
_cell.length_c   1.000
_cell.angle_alpha   90.00
_cell.angle_beta   90.00
_cell.angle_gamma   90.00
#
_symmetry.space_group_name_H-M   'P 1'
#
loop_
_entity.id
_entity.type
_entity.pdbx_description
1 polymer ?
#
loop_
_entity_poly.entity_id
_entity_poly.type
_entity_poly.pdbx_seq_one_letter_code
_entity_poly.pdbx_strand_id
1 'polypeptide(L)'
;MLRHDDHKLQLALLSPQGQRLLTLVQDAEGTRFRPGAAFEPPFTAEWLANRLAWSLWPSAALEQAFGDSGWTLREDVEGRLVEYRGRPMARITGSPECRIIDDIEGGYRLQIATLGADTDRTDAACPTD
;
A
#
# COMPACT_ATOMS: atom_id res chain seq x y z
N MET A 1 -4.02 -4.68 9.87
CA MET A 1 -4.48 -5.98 9.32
C MET A 1 -4.89 -5.77 7.88
N LEU A 2 -4.38 -6.59 6.97
CA LEU A 2 -4.66 -6.51 5.53
C LEU A 2 -5.23 -7.84 5.07
N ARG A 3 -6.31 -7.79 4.30
CA ARG A 3 -6.89 -8.91 3.57
C ARG A 3 -7.11 -8.47 2.14
N HIS A 4 -6.64 -9.25 1.19
CA HIS A 4 -6.95 -9.04 -0.22
C HIS A 4 -7.25 -10.36 -0.92
N ASP A 5 -8.11 -10.28 -1.92
CA ASP A 5 -8.31 -11.28 -2.97
C ASP A 5 -8.42 -10.55 -4.32
N ASP A 6 -8.69 -11.28 -5.40
CA ASP A 6 -8.74 -10.72 -6.75
C ASP A 6 -9.78 -9.58 -6.92
N HIS A 7 -10.78 -9.50 -6.05
CA HIS A 7 -11.93 -8.59 -6.19
C HIS A 7 -12.15 -7.67 -4.99
N LYS A 8 -11.48 -7.92 -3.86
CA LYS A 8 -11.66 -7.17 -2.62
C LYS A 8 -10.34 -6.87 -1.94
N LEU A 9 -10.21 -5.63 -1.49
CA LEU A 9 -9.15 -5.18 -0.58
C LEU A 9 -9.79 -4.64 0.68
N GLN A 10 -9.38 -5.15 1.83
CA GLN A 10 -9.75 -4.62 3.13
C GLN A 10 -8.51 -4.41 3.99
N LEU A 11 -8.34 -3.18 4.46
CA LEU A 11 -7.26 -2.80 5.37
C LEU A 11 -7.87 -2.20 6.63
N ALA A 12 -7.38 -2.63 7.79
CA ALA A 12 -7.54 -1.92 9.06
C ALA A 12 -6.19 -1.39 9.52
N LEU A 13 -6.08 -0.06 9.69
CA LEU A 13 -4.95 0.58 10.36
C LEU A 13 -5.20 0.52 11.86
N LEU A 14 -4.20 0.08 12.61
CA LEU A 14 -4.26 -0.01 14.06
C LEU A 14 -3.23 0.95 14.68
N SER A 15 -3.53 1.47 15.86
CA SER A 15 -2.54 2.13 16.71
C SER A 15 -1.54 1.09 17.24
N PRO A 16 -0.41 1.51 17.81
CA PRO A 16 0.52 0.60 18.47
C PRO A 16 -0.13 -0.23 19.60
N GLN A 17 -1.17 0.32 20.24
CA GLN A 17 -1.94 -0.37 21.29
C GLN A 17 -3.04 -1.29 20.73
N GLY A 18 -3.11 -1.46 19.41
CA GLY A 18 -4.10 -2.30 18.73
C GLY A 18 -5.46 -1.64 18.52
N GLN A 19 -5.63 -0.35 18.84
CA GLN A 19 -6.88 0.36 18.59
C GLN A 19 -7.07 0.57 17.09
N ARG A 20 -8.25 0.27 16.55
CA ARG A 20 -8.54 0.52 15.14
C ARG A 20 -8.67 2.02 14.87
N LEU A 21 -7.80 2.54 14.01
CA LEU A 21 -7.76 3.95 13.63
C LEU A 21 -8.59 4.23 12.37
N LEU A 22 -8.50 3.37 11.35
CA LEU A 22 -9.30 3.47 10.13
C LEU A 22 -9.56 2.10 9.53
N THR A 23 -10.58 1.99 8.67
CA THR A 23 -10.78 0.82 7.82
C THR A 23 -11.04 1.27 6.40
N LEU A 24 -10.18 0.83 5.49
CA LEU A 24 -10.34 0.97 4.05
C LEU A 24 -11.00 -0.29 3.48
N VAL A 25 -11.97 -0.11 2.59
CA VAL A 25 -12.55 -1.18 1.78
C VAL A 25 -12.57 -0.75 0.33
N GLN A 26 -12.16 -1.66 -0.55
CA GLN A 26 -12.39 -1.60 -1.99
C GLN A 26 -13.09 -2.89 -2.39
N ASP A 27 -14.28 -2.73 -2.97
CA ASP A 27 -15.14 -3.80 -3.49
C ASP A 27 -15.93 -3.26 -4.69
N ALA A 28 -16.97 -3.96 -5.13
CA ALA A 28 -17.81 -3.57 -6.27
C ALA A 28 -18.53 -2.22 -6.09
N GLU A 29 -18.67 -1.72 -4.86
CA GLU A 29 -19.25 -0.39 -4.57
C GLU A 29 -18.20 0.74 -4.63
N GLY A 30 -16.94 0.40 -4.91
CA GLY A 30 -15.82 1.34 -4.99
C GLY A 30 -15.03 1.45 -3.69
N THR A 31 -14.05 2.35 -3.71
CA THR A 31 -13.07 2.51 -2.63
C THR A 31 -13.53 3.55 -1.62
N ARG A 32 -13.64 3.15 -0.35
CA ARG A 32 -14.16 4.01 0.74
C ARG A 32 -13.56 3.70 2.10
N PHE A 33 -13.51 4.70 2.97
CA PHE A 33 -13.30 4.48 4.40
C PHE A 33 -14.62 4.11 5.07
N ARG A 34 -14.61 3.11 5.95
CA ARG A 34 -15.78 2.80 6.77
C ARG A 34 -16.00 3.87 7.84
N PRO A 35 -17.26 4.11 8.25
CA PRO A 35 -17.58 4.98 9.38
C PRO A 35 -16.87 4.54 10.67
N GLY A 36 -16.59 5.51 11.55
CA GLY A 36 -15.95 5.25 12.84
C GLY A 36 -14.42 5.23 12.79
N ALA A 37 -13.81 5.98 11.87
CA ALA A 37 -12.39 6.29 11.94
C ALA A 37 -12.11 7.14 13.19
N ALA A 38 -11.01 6.83 13.89
CA ALA A 38 -10.58 7.56 15.08
C ALA A 38 -9.89 8.89 14.73
N PHE A 39 -9.59 9.12 13.45
CA PHE A 39 -8.99 10.33 12.92
C PHE A 39 -9.41 10.54 11.46
N GLU A 40 -9.25 11.76 10.96
CA GLU A 40 -9.42 12.08 9.55
C GLU A 40 -8.06 11.99 8.84
N PRO A 41 -7.87 11.06 7.89
CA PRO A 41 -6.59 10.90 7.22
C PRO A 41 -6.31 12.07 6.25
N PRO A 42 -5.05 12.49 6.10
CA PRO A 42 -4.67 13.54 5.16
C PRO A 42 -4.64 13.06 3.70
N PHE A 43 -5.30 11.95 3.39
CA PHE A 43 -5.33 11.31 2.08
C PHE A 43 -6.68 10.63 1.85
N THR A 44 -7.05 10.45 0.58
CA THR A 44 -8.30 9.79 0.21
C THR A 44 -8.21 8.26 0.31
N ALA A 45 -9.37 7.61 0.32
CA ALA A 45 -9.45 6.15 0.29
C ALA A 45 -8.85 5.58 -1.00
N GLU A 46 -9.16 6.20 -2.15
CA GLU A 46 -8.61 5.83 -3.46
C GLU A 46 -7.09 5.99 -3.50
N TRP A 47 -6.56 7.09 -2.95
CA TRP A 47 -5.12 7.29 -2.86
C TRP A 47 -4.47 6.10 -2.13
N LEU A 48 -4.94 5.76 -0.94
CA LEU A 48 -4.36 4.69 -0.15
C LEU A 48 -4.52 3.32 -0.85
N ALA A 49 -5.68 3.05 -1.44
CA ALA A 49 -5.92 1.79 -2.13
C ALA A 49 -5.00 1.60 -3.33
N ASN A 50 -4.75 2.65 -4.12
CA ASN A 50 -3.81 2.58 -5.25
C ASN A 50 -2.40 2.23 -4.78
N ARG A 51 -1.93 2.83 -3.68
CA ARG A 51 -0.58 2.55 -3.13
C ARG A 51 -0.45 1.12 -2.66
N LEU A 52 -1.49 0.64 -1.97
CA LEU A 52 -1.58 -0.76 -1.57
C LEU A 52 -1.62 -1.68 -2.80
N ALA A 53 -2.37 -1.33 -3.85
CA ALA A 53 -2.46 -2.13 -5.06
C ALA A 53 -1.08 -2.28 -5.73
N TRP A 54 -0.35 -1.18 -5.91
CA TRP A 54 0.99 -1.17 -6.49
C TRP A 54 1.98 -2.04 -5.70
N SER A 55 1.81 -2.07 -4.38
CA SER A 55 2.63 -2.92 -3.51
C SER A 55 2.21 -4.38 -3.60
N LEU A 56 0.93 -4.70 -3.53
CA LEU A 56 0.43 -6.05 -3.25
C LEU A 56 0.17 -6.90 -4.48
N TRP A 57 -0.23 -6.31 -5.61
CA TRP A 57 -0.59 -7.07 -6.80
C TRP A 57 0.65 -7.54 -7.58
N PRO A 58 0.57 -8.65 -8.34
CA PRO A 58 1.61 -9.06 -9.27
C PRO A 58 1.86 -7.99 -10.34
N SER A 59 3.11 -7.83 -10.76
CA SER A 59 3.52 -6.81 -11.75
C SER A 59 2.74 -6.93 -13.06
N ALA A 60 2.53 -8.15 -13.55
CA ALA A 60 1.74 -8.40 -14.75
C ALA A 60 0.28 -7.91 -14.64
N ALA A 61 -0.33 -7.98 -13.44
CA ALA A 61 -1.69 -7.49 -13.21
C ALA A 61 -1.73 -5.95 -13.22
N LEU A 62 -0.70 -5.31 -12.66
CA LEU A 62 -0.55 -3.86 -12.66
C LEU A 62 -0.30 -3.32 -14.07
N GLU A 63 0.60 -3.94 -14.83
CA GLU A 63 0.88 -3.59 -16.22
C GLU A 63 -0.38 -3.68 -17.10
N GLN A 64 -1.17 -4.74 -16.91
CA GLN A 64 -2.46 -4.89 -17.59
C GLN A 64 -3.46 -3.79 -17.18
N ALA A 65 -3.55 -3.47 -15.88
CA ALA A 65 -4.43 -2.42 -15.39
C ALA A 65 -4.00 -1.02 -15.84
N PHE A 66 -2.69 -0.80 -16.03
CA PHE A 66 -2.15 0.46 -16.52
C PHE A 66 -2.46 0.65 -18.00
N GLY A 67 -2.28 -0.35 -18.85
CA GLY A 67 -2.55 -0.24 -20.29
C GLY A 67 -2.01 1.06 -20.90
N ASP A 68 -2.84 1.80 -21.64
CA ASP A 68 -2.47 3.08 -22.28
C ASP A 68 -2.71 4.32 -21.40
N SER A 69 -2.93 4.15 -20.09
CA SER A 69 -3.24 5.26 -19.18
C SER A 69 -2.06 6.20 -18.91
N GLY A 70 -0.85 5.85 -19.37
CA GLY A 70 0.38 6.57 -19.11
C GLY A 70 1.03 6.21 -17.77
N TRP A 71 0.43 5.31 -16.98
CA TRP A 71 1.09 4.68 -15.85
C TRP A 71 2.05 3.59 -16.33
N THR A 72 3.21 3.48 -15.70
CA THR A 72 4.19 2.43 -15.98
C THR A 72 4.76 1.86 -14.69
N LEU A 73 5.08 0.57 -14.72
CA LEU A 73 5.77 -0.15 -13.65
C LEU A 73 7.14 -0.58 -14.15
N ARG A 74 8.19 -0.34 -13.35
CA ARG A 74 9.49 -0.99 -13.51
C ARG A 74 9.74 -1.82 -12.26
N GLU A 75 10.14 -3.07 -12.43
CA GLU A 75 10.49 -3.95 -11.32
C GLU A 75 11.89 -4.55 -11.57
N ASP A 76 12.75 -4.47 -10.57
CA ASP A 76 14.09 -5.03 -10.56
C ASP A 76 14.43 -5.59 -9.16
N VAL A 77 15.71 -5.88 -8.92
CA VAL A 77 16.20 -6.43 -7.65
C VAL A 77 16.06 -5.47 -6.48
N GLU A 78 16.03 -4.16 -6.72
CA GLU A 78 15.89 -3.12 -5.69
C GLU A 78 14.42 -2.88 -5.33
N GLY A 79 13.48 -3.27 -6.20
CA GLY A 79 12.05 -3.26 -5.94
C GLY A 79 11.25 -2.76 -7.13
N ARG A 80 10.23 -1.94 -6.86
CA ARG A 80 9.32 -1.39 -7.88
C ARG A 80 9.39 0.11 -7.95
N LEU A 81 9.37 0.65 -9.16
CA LEU A 81 9.17 2.06 -9.45
C LEU A 81 7.89 2.22 -10.25
N VAL A 82 6.93 2.96 -9.69
CA VAL A 82 5.69 3.35 -10.35
C VAL A 82 5.84 4.77 -10.88
N GLU A 83 5.57 4.95 -12.17
CA GLU A 83 5.68 6.24 -12.84
C GLU A 83 4.37 6.61 -13.54
N TYR A 84 4.10 7.90 -13.67
CA TYR A 84 3.04 8.42 -14.53
C TYR A 84 3.64 9.39 -15.53
N ARG A 85 3.51 9.04 -16.82
CA ARG A 85 4.09 9.78 -17.96
C ARG A 85 5.59 10.06 -17.78
N GLY A 86 6.33 9.05 -17.30
CA GLY A 86 7.77 9.12 -17.06
C GLY A 86 8.18 9.92 -15.80
N ARG A 87 7.22 10.33 -14.95
CA ARG A 87 7.50 10.95 -13.66
C ARG A 87 7.37 9.92 -12.54
N PRO A 88 8.39 9.76 -11.66
CA PRO A 88 8.30 8.90 -10.48
C PRO A 88 7.15 9.32 -9.57
N MET A 89 6.27 8.38 -9.22
CA MET A 89 5.15 8.61 -8.31
C MET A 89 5.34 7.87 -6.99
N ALA A 90 5.84 6.63 -7.03
CA ALA A 90 6.16 5.88 -5.85
C ALA A 90 7.31 4.91 -6.11
N ARG A 91 8.14 4.69 -5.09
CA ARG A 91 9.12 3.60 -5.05
C ARG A 91 8.72 2.63 -3.95
N ILE A 92 8.74 1.34 -4.25
CA ILE A 92 8.35 0.28 -3.32
C ILE A 92 9.54 -0.65 -3.17
N THR A 93 10.02 -0.80 -1.95
CA THR A 93 11.19 -1.61 -1.62
C THR A 93 10.88 -2.58 -0.48
N GLY A 94 11.83 -3.48 -0.21
CA GLY A 94 11.73 -4.46 0.86
C GLY A 94 11.18 -5.80 0.38
N SER A 95 10.85 -6.65 1.35
CA SER A 95 10.48 -8.05 1.13
C SER A 95 8.96 -8.26 1.28
N PRO A 96 8.42 -9.43 0.89
CA PRO A 96 7.00 -9.73 1.07
C PRO A 96 6.50 -9.58 2.52
N GLU A 97 7.36 -9.84 3.50
CA GLU A 97 7.05 -9.71 4.93
C GLU A 97 7.10 -8.26 5.45
N CYS A 98 7.87 -7.38 4.81
CA CYS A 98 8.06 -5.98 5.19
C CYS A 98 8.33 -5.11 3.96
N ARG A 99 7.32 -4.35 3.51
CA ARG A 99 7.42 -3.44 2.36
C ARG A 99 7.40 -1.99 2.81
N ILE A 100 8.20 -1.17 2.15
CA ILE A 100 8.17 0.28 2.29
C ILE A 100 7.64 0.86 0.97
N ILE A 101 6.70 1.80 1.05
CA ILE A 101 6.27 2.63 -0.07
C ILE A 101 6.75 4.05 0.22
N ASP A 102 7.74 4.49 -0.55
CA ASP A 102 8.13 5.89 -0.66
C ASP A 102 7.23 6.56 -1.70
N ASP A 103 6.20 7.25 -1.23
CA ASP A 103 5.29 7.99 -2.10
C ASP A 103 5.86 9.39 -2.39
N ILE A 104 6.37 9.54 -3.61
CA ILE A 104 7.05 10.75 -4.09
C ILE A 104 6.02 11.85 -4.38
N GLU A 105 4.82 11.48 -4.81
CA GLU A 105 3.73 12.43 -5.13
C GLU A 105 3.23 13.18 -3.89
N GLY A 106 2.94 12.45 -2.82
CA GLY A 106 2.38 12.98 -1.57
C GLY A 106 3.42 13.30 -0.50
N GLY A 107 4.68 12.86 -0.67
CA GLY A 107 5.75 13.08 0.30
C GLY A 107 5.58 12.25 1.57
N TYR A 108 4.97 11.07 1.47
CA TYR A 108 4.72 10.17 2.59
C TYR A 108 5.53 8.88 2.46
N ARG A 109 5.90 8.29 3.60
CA ARG A 109 6.45 6.94 3.67
C ARG A 109 5.46 6.03 4.38
N LEU A 110 5.03 4.96 3.71
CA LEU A 110 4.16 3.93 4.29
C LEU A 110 4.98 2.66 4.54
N GLN A 111 4.81 2.06 5.71
CA GLN A 111 5.40 0.77 6.05
C GLN A 111 4.28 -0.28 6.15
N ILE A 112 4.43 -1.38 5.43
CA ILE A 112 3.48 -2.49 5.38
C ILE A 112 4.19 -3.74 5.88
N ALA A 113 3.81 -4.21 7.06
CA ALA A 113 4.32 -5.45 7.63
C ALA A 113 3.20 -6.49 7.78
N THR A 114 3.53 -7.76 7.53
CA THR A 114 2.59 -8.87 7.75
C THR A 114 2.41 -9.15 9.25
N LEU A 115 1.18 -9.47 9.65
CA LEU A 115 0.86 -9.93 11.01
C LEU A 115 1.18 -11.42 11.07
N GLY A 116 2.42 -11.77 11.38
CA GLY A 116 2.92 -13.14 11.38
C GLY A 116 4.44 -13.25 11.46
N ALA A 117 5.15 -12.20 11.04
CA ALA A 117 6.58 -12.03 11.30
C ALA A 117 6.79 -11.41 12.69
N ASP A 118 6.73 -12.29 13.69
CA ASP A 118 7.11 -12.12 15.09
C ASP A 118 6.30 -11.16 15.98
N THR A 119 5.86 -11.71 17.11
CA THR A 119 5.14 -11.07 18.21
C THR A 119 6.01 -10.13 19.05
N ASP A 120 7.26 -9.88 18.65
CA ASP A 120 8.23 -9.07 19.40
C ASP A 120 8.57 -7.73 18.71
N ARG A 121 7.60 -7.11 18.03
CA ARG A 121 7.81 -5.83 17.33
C ARG A 121 7.78 -4.64 18.30
N THR A 122 8.80 -4.56 19.13
CA THR A 122 9.41 -3.28 19.52
C THR A 122 10.53 -3.02 18.50
N ASP A 123 10.38 -2.00 17.65
CA ASP A 123 11.45 -1.41 16.83
C ASP A 123 12.21 -2.25 15.76
N ALA A 124 11.68 -3.37 15.27
CA ALA A 124 12.23 -3.96 14.03
C ALA A 124 11.76 -3.15 12.80
N ALA A 125 12.47 -2.06 12.49
CA ALA A 125 12.34 -1.33 11.23
C ALA A 125 12.51 -2.31 10.06
N CYS A 126 11.71 -2.18 9.00
CA CYS A 126 12.00 -2.91 7.75
C CYS A 126 13.47 -2.63 7.40
N PRO A 127 14.31 -3.65 7.15
CA PRO A 127 15.67 -3.40 6.72
C PRO A 127 15.62 -2.57 5.44
N THR A 128 16.11 -1.33 5.51
CA THR A 128 16.53 -0.58 4.35
C THR A 128 17.91 -1.09 4.02
N ASP A 129 18.06 -1.82 2.92
CA ASP A 129 19.37 -2.04 2.30
C ASP A 129 19.96 -0.67 1.90
#